data_AF-A0A4U3LW14-F1
#
_entry.id   AF-A0A4U3LW14-F1
#
_cell.length_a   1.000
_cell.length_b   1.000
_cell.length_c   1.000
_cell.angle_alpha   90.00
_cell.angle_beta   90.00
_cell.angle_gamma   90.00
#
_symmetry.space_group_name_H-M   'P 1'
#
loop_
_entity.id
_entity.type
_entity.pdbx_description
1 polymer ?
#
loop_
_entity_poly.entity_id
_entity_poly.type
_entity_poly.pdbx_seq_one_letter_code
_entity_poly.pdbx_strand_id
1 'polypeptide(L)' 'AFKAPLPQLNIMPTGGVSLENMAEWFAAGVTAVGVGGNLLAPAATGDFEKVREVAQAYMEKFQAIKGV' A
#
# COMPACT_ATOMS: atom_id res chain seq x y z
N ALA A 1 -5.79 -15.46 8.10
CA ALA A 1 -5.74 -16.07 9.44
C ALA A 1 -6.50 -15.25 10.49
N PHE A 2 -6.11 -14.00 10.77
CA PHE A 2 -6.71 -13.20 11.87
C PHE A 2 -8.18 -12.81 11.70
N LYS A 3 -8.64 -12.57 10.47
CA LYS A 3 -10.05 -12.22 10.18
C LYS A 3 -11.03 -13.37 10.42
N ALA A 4 -10.57 -14.62 10.46
CA ALA A 4 -11.45 -15.77 10.66
C ALA A 4 -12.01 -15.84 12.12
N PRO A 5 -11.18 -15.77 13.18
CA PRO A 5 -11.68 -15.69 14.55
C PRO A 5 -12.14 -14.28 14.95
N LEU A 6 -11.64 -13.23 14.29
CA LEU A 6 -11.88 -11.82 14.66
C LEU A 6 -12.33 -10.99 13.44
N PRO A 7 -13.55 -11.24 12.91
CA PRO A 7 -14.02 -10.61 11.66
C PRO A 7 -14.11 -9.09 11.74
N GLN A 8 -14.32 -8.53 12.94
CA GLN A 8 -14.49 -7.10 13.19
C GLN A 8 -13.19 -6.29 13.14
N LEU A 9 -12.01 -6.92 13.14
CA LEU A 9 -10.74 -6.19 13.18
C LEU A 9 -10.50 -5.41 11.89
N ASN A 10 -10.14 -4.13 12.00
CA ASN A 10 -9.53 -3.40 10.90
C ASN A 10 -8.01 -3.64 10.92
N ILE A 11 -7.46 -4.09 9.79
CA ILE A 11 -6.05 -4.47 9.68
C ILE A 11 -5.38 -3.55 8.66
N MET A 12 -4.19 -3.07 9.01
CA MET A 12 -3.32 -2.27 8.14
C MET A 12 -1.89 -2.81 8.20
N PRO A 13 -1.46 -3.69 7.27
CA PRO A 13 -0.06 -4.11 7.19
C PRO A 13 0.82 -2.92 6.80
N THR A 14 1.95 -2.79 7.49
CA THR A 14 2.97 -1.77 7.23
C THR A 14 4.33 -2.46 7.18
N GLY A 15 4.89 -2.63 5.99
CA GLY A 15 6.14 -3.35 5.76
C GLY A 15 5.99 -4.44 4.70
N GLY A 16 6.86 -4.41 3.69
CA GLY A 16 6.80 -5.32 2.55
C GLY A 16 5.65 -5.05 1.57
N VAL A 17 4.94 -3.92 1.69
CA VAL A 17 3.88 -3.53 0.75
C VAL A 17 4.50 -2.83 -0.47
N SER A 18 4.13 -3.27 -1.67
CA SER A 18 4.62 -2.74 -2.94
C SER A 18 3.51 -2.70 -4.01
N LEU A 19 3.77 -2.08 -5.16
CA LEU A 19 2.79 -1.99 -6.26
C LEU A 19 2.40 -3.37 -6.80
N GLU A 20 3.32 -4.34 -6.68
CA GLU A 20 3.17 -5.71 -7.16
C GLU A 20 2.21 -6.51 -6.27
N ASN A 21 2.28 -6.34 -4.94
CA ASN A 21 1.53 -7.17 -3.98
C ASN A 21 0.35 -6.47 -3.31
N MET A 22 0.12 -5.18 -3.57
CA MET A 22 -0.95 -4.43 -2.92
C MET A 22 -2.34 -5.04 -3.16
N ALA A 23 -2.58 -5.61 -4.35
CA ALA A 23 -3.84 -6.27 -4.67
C ALA A 23 -4.09 -7.51 -3.78
N GLU A 24 -3.05 -8.28 -3.48
CA GLU A 24 -3.14 -9.49 -2.64
C GLU A 24 -3.51 -9.12 -1.21
N TRP A 25 -2.95 -8.03 -0.68
CA TRP A 25 -3.30 -7.53 0.66
C TRP A 25 -4.78 -7.16 0.75
N PHE A 26 -5.30 -6.43 -0.22
CA PHE A 26 -6.72 -6.08 -0.24
C PHE A 26 -7.62 -7.31 -0.45
N ALA A 27 -7.22 -8.27 -1.28
CA ALA A 27 -7.92 -9.54 -1.42
C ALA A 27 -7.93 -10.36 -0.12
N ALA A 28 -6.88 -10.24 0.71
CA ALA A 28 -6.82 -10.84 2.04
C ALA A 28 -7.70 -10.12 3.10
N GLY A 29 -8.41 -9.05 2.72
CA GLY A 29 -9.38 -8.37 3.55
C GLY A 29 -8.81 -7.30 4.48
N VAL A 30 -7.63 -6.74 4.17
CA VAL A 30 -7.10 -5.60 4.92
C VAL A 30 -7.91 -4.33 4.62
N THR A 31 -7.99 -3.45 5.62
CA THR A 31 -8.74 -2.19 5.52
C THR A 31 -7.91 -1.12 4.81
N ALA A 32 -6.60 -1.08 5.09
CA ALA A 32 -5.65 -0.14 4.53
C ALA A 32 -4.28 -0.83 4.36
N VAL A 33 -3.34 -0.18 3.70
CA VAL A 33 -1.94 -0.62 3.65
C VAL A 33 -1.04 0.58 3.93
N GLY A 34 0.08 0.38 4.63
CA GLY A 34 1.10 1.41 4.82
C GLY A 34 2.30 1.17 3.91
N VAL A 35 2.70 2.24 3.22
CA VAL A 35 3.84 2.24 2.30
C VAL A 35 4.86 3.27 2.78
N GLY A 36 6.14 2.90 2.84
CA GLY A 36 7.19 3.76 3.39
C GLY A 36 8.51 3.62 2.63
N GLY A 37 9.22 2.51 2.82
CA GLY A 37 10.57 2.30 2.27
C GLY A 37 10.68 2.61 0.78
N ASN A 38 9.88 1.93 -0.05
CA ASN A 38 9.90 2.14 -1.51
C ASN A 38 9.43 3.54 -1.92
N LEU A 39 8.47 4.11 -1.18
CA LEU A 39 7.88 5.43 -1.45
C LEU A 39 8.89 6.56 -1.18
N LEU A 40 9.63 6.46 -0.06
CA LEU A 40 10.53 7.51 0.42
C LEU A 40 11.99 7.29 0.03
N ALA A 41 12.35 6.16 -0.58
CA ALA A 41 13.73 5.90 -1.00
C ALA A 41 14.36 7.03 -1.85
N PRO A 42 13.67 7.65 -2.82
CA PRO A 42 14.25 8.74 -3.61
C PRO A 42 14.51 10.03 -2.81
N ALA A 43 13.81 10.23 -1.68
CA ALA A 43 14.03 11.38 -0.80
C ALA A 43 15.45 11.38 -0.19
N ALA A 44 16.10 10.22 -0.08
CA ALA A 44 17.46 10.11 0.44
C ALA A 44 18.49 10.84 -0.45
N THR A 45 18.20 11.01 -1.73
CA THR A 45 19.01 11.78 -2.69
C THR A 45 18.42 13.15 -3.01
N GLY A 46 17.38 13.59 -2.28
CA GLY A 46 16.67 14.84 -2.52
C GLY A 46 15.72 14.81 -3.72
N ASP A 47 15.43 13.64 -4.29
CA ASP A 47 14.57 13.51 -5.47
C ASP A 47 13.09 13.43 -5.06
N PHE A 48 12.54 14.58 -4.65
CA PHE A 48 11.15 14.68 -4.23
C PHE A 48 10.15 14.57 -5.39
N GLU A 49 10.57 14.88 -6.61
CA GLU A 49 9.73 14.63 -7.80
C GLU A 49 9.54 13.13 -8.00
N LYS A 50 10.59 12.33 -7.82
CA LYS A 50 10.43 10.88 -7.89
C LYS A 50 9.56 10.32 -6.76
N VAL A 51 9.64 10.88 -5.54
CA VAL A 51 8.72 10.53 -4.46
C VAL A 51 7.26 10.78 -4.87
N ARG A 52 6.99 11.93 -5.52
CA ARG A 52 5.67 12.27 -6.03
C ARG A 52 5.20 11.28 -7.10
N GLU A 53 6.04 10.94 -8.07
CA GLU A 53 5.71 9.94 -9.10
C GLU A 53 5.36 8.58 -8.49
N VAL A 54 6.16 8.12 -7.52
CA VAL A 54 5.90 6.86 -6.83
C VAL A 54 4.59 6.93 -6.04
N ALA A 55 4.32 8.04 -5.34
CA ALA A 55 3.06 8.26 -4.63
C ALA A 55 1.85 8.19 -5.57
N GLN A 56 1.95 8.81 -6.75
CA GLN A 56 0.91 8.77 -7.79
C GLN A 56 0.67 7.34 -8.27
N ALA A 57 1.73 6.58 -8.56
CA ALA A 57 1.60 5.18 -8.97
C ALA A 57 0.89 4.32 -7.92
N TYR A 58 1.16 4.55 -6.62
CA TYR A 58 0.43 3.86 -5.54
C TYR A 58 -1.05 4.23 -5.51
N MET A 59 -1.39 5.50 -5.70
CA MET A 59 -2.77 5.94 -5.76
C MET A 59 -3.50 5.38 -6.98
N GLU A 60 -2.90 5.42 -8.16
CA GLU A 60 -3.46 4.82 -9.38
C GLU A 60 -3.73 3.32 -9.19
N LYS A 61 -2.77 2.60 -8.63
CA LYS A 61 -2.94 1.18 -8.32
C LYS A 61 -4.06 0.94 -7.30
N PHE A 62 -4.18 1.80 -6.29
CA PHE A 62 -5.25 1.72 -5.29
C PHE A 62 -6.62 1.91 -5.92
N GLN A 63 -6.77 2.94 -6.76
CA GLN A 63 -7.99 3.22 -7.52
C GLN A 63 -8.37 2.02 -8.40
N ALA A 64 -7.39 1.46 -9.13
CA ALA A 64 -7.61 0.26 -9.94
C ALA A 64 -8.06 -0.96 -9.12
N ILE A 65 -7.57 -1.15 -7.89
CA ILE A 65 -7.98 -2.25 -7.00
C ILE A 65 -9.38 -2.03 -6.44
N LYS A 66 -9.73 -0.80 -6.09
CA LYS A 66 -11.02 -0.46 -5.47
C LYS A 66 -12.13 -0.18 -6.48
N GLY A 67 -11.79 -0.04 -7.76
CA GLY A 67 -12.73 0.25 -8.84
C GLY A 67 -13.36 1.65 -8.74
N VAL A 68 -12.60 2.62 -8.24
CA VAL A 68 -12.99 4.03 -8.05
C VAL A 68 -12.06 4.97 -8.81
#